data_AF-A0AAW4FUW4-F1
#
_entry.id   AF-A0AAW4FUW4-F1
#
_cell.length_a   1.000
_cell.length_b   1.000
_cell.length_c   1.000
_cell.angle_alpha   90.00
_cell.angle_beta   90.00
_cell.angle_gamma   90.00
#
_symmetry.space_group_name_H-M   'P 1'
#
loop_
_entity.id
_entity.type
_entity.pdbx_description
1 polymer ?
#
loop_
_entity_poly.entity_id
_entity_poly.type
_entity_poly.pdbx_seq_one_letter_code
_entity_poly.pdbx_strand_id
1 'polypeptide(L)'
;MIRIMDSHAYPGCPVVAEALPQDGPVHVEFSDGEVAGARVERLDEGRIALRIDAYRTGKGTAIAQKSWLLENRGEDRWRVSRRLDRD
;
A
#
# COMPACT_ATOMS: atom_id res chain seq x y z
N MET A 1 -2.74 0.60 11.15
CA MET A 1 -2.20 -0.42 10.22
C MET A 1 -2.64 -0.10 8.78
N ILE A 2 -1.92 -0.53 7.72
CA ILE A 2 -2.40 -0.40 6.33
C ILE A 2 -2.78 -1.79 5.82
N ARG A 3 -3.99 -1.93 5.27
CA ARG A 3 -4.49 -3.18 4.69
C ARG A 3 -4.87 -2.99 3.22
N ILE A 4 -4.31 -3.81 2.35
CA ILE A 4 -4.71 -3.93 0.95
C ILE A 4 -5.76 -5.03 0.86
N MET A 5 -6.90 -4.73 0.22
CA MET A 5 -8.05 -5.63 0.18
C MET A 5 -7.95 -6.72 -0.90
N ASP A 6 -6.75 -6.94 -1.42
CA ASP A 6 -6.41 -7.98 -2.39
C ASP A 6 -5.06 -8.61 -2.00
N SER A 7 -4.67 -9.69 -2.68
CA SER A 7 -3.39 -10.40 -2.56
C SER A 7 -2.19 -9.58 -3.03
N HIS A 8 -2.41 -8.51 -3.81
CA HIS A 8 -1.35 -7.61 -4.26
C HIS A 8 -1.89 -6.23 -4.64
N ALA A 9 -1.02 -5.22 -4.63
CA ALA A 9 -1.37 -3.86 -5.07
C ALA A 9 -1.43 -3.73 -6.60
N TYR A 10 -2.44 -3.00 -7.06
CA TYR A 10 -2.62 -2.55 -8.45
C TYR A 10 -3.51 -1.30 -8.51
N PRO A 11 -3.49 -0.51 -9.60
CA PRO A 11 -4.37 0.65 -9.74
C PRO A 11 -5.85 0.26 -9.60
N GLY A 12 -6.53 0.94 -8.68
CA GLY A 12 -7.91 0.71 -8.37
C GLY A 12 -8.16 -0.09 -7.08
N CYS A 13 -7.13 -0.76 -6.55
CA CYS A 13 -7.25 -1.62 -5.38
C CYS A 13 -7.71 -0.82 -4.13
N PRO A 14 -8.74 -1.29 -3.40
CA PRO A 14 -9.16 -0.68 -2.13
C PRO A 14 -8.12 -0.89 -1.04
N VAL A 15 -7.91 0.14 -0.23
CA VAL A 15 -6.98 0.14 0.90
C VAL A 15 -7.70 0.70 2.12
N VAL A 16 -7.46 0.11 3.29
CA VAL A 16 -7.95 0.60 4.58
C VAL A 16 -6.76 0.99 5.44
N ALA A 17 -6.84 2.15 6.10
CA ALA A 17 -5.86 2.60 7.08
C ALA A 17 -6.58 3.21 8.29
N GLU A 18 -6.52 2.51 9.43
CA GLU A 18 -7.22 2.87 10.69
C GLU A 18 -6.90 4.27 11.21
N ALA A 19 -5.74 4.80 10.84
CA ALA A 19 -5.33 6.17 11.11
C ALA A 19 -4.62 6.72 9.87
N LEU A 20 -4.59 8.05 9.75
CA LEU A 20 -3.83 8.73 8.70
C LEU A 20 -2.37 8.25 8.70
N PRO A 21 -1.90 7.60 7.61
CA PRO A 21 -0.54 7.09 7.55
C PRO A 21 0.48 8.23 7.71
N GLN A 22 1.43 8.04 8.63
CA GLN A 22 2.53 8.97 8.88
C GLN A 22 3.78 8.55 8.11
N ASP A 23 4.69 9.50 7.90
CA ASP A 23 5.98 9.23 7.28
C ASP A 23 6.78 8.17 8.04
N GLY A 24 7.35 7.21 7.31
CA GLY A 24 8.24 6.22 7.89
C GLY A 24 7.86 4.76 7.60
N PRO A 25 8.51 3.81 8.29
CA PRO A 25 8.30 2.38 8.08
C PRO A 25 6.93 1.95 8.61
N VAL A 26 6.26 1.08 7.86
CA VAL A 26 4.97 0.47 8.21
C VAL A 26 4.93 -0.99 7.75
N HIS A 27 3.94 -1.74 8.22
CA HIS A 27 3.57 -3.03 7.64
C HIS A 27 2.29 -2.88 6.82
N VAL A 28 2.23 -3.65 5.72
CA VAL A 28 1.06 -3.77 4.86
C VAL A 28 0.57 -5.20 4.91
N GLU A 29 -0.68 -5.40 5.32
CA GLU A 29 -1.36 -6.70 5.26
C GLU A 29 -2.17 -6.82 3.97
N PHE A 30 -2.15 -7.99 3.35
CA PHE A 30 -2.91 -8.33 2.16
C PHE A 30 -4.10 -9.23 2.49
N SER A 31 -5.08 -9.33 1.58
CA SER A 31 -6.29 -10.12 1.83
C SER A 31 -6.05 -11.63 1.97
N ASP A 32 -4.90 -12.11 1.50
CA ASP A 32 -4.47 -13.51 1.60
C ASP A 32 -3.70 -13.80 2.90
N GLY A 33 -3.57 -12.82 3.80
CA GLY A 33 -2.93 -12.94 5.12
C GLY A 33 -1.43 -12.66 5.12
N GLU A 34 -0.84 -12.40 3.95
CA GLU A 34 0.58 -12.03 3.86
C GLU A 34 0.83 -10.62 4.39
N VAL A 35 2.02 -10.40 4.91
CA VAL A 35 2.45 -9.09 5.43
C VAL A 35 3.79 -8.71 4.81
N ALA A 36 3.85 -7.51 4.24
CA ALA A 36 5.07 -6.94 3.70
C ALA A 36 5.52 -5.71 4.49
N GLY A 37 6.83 -5.54 4.59
CA GLY A 37 7.44 -4.27 4.97
C GLY A 37 7.13 -3.20 3.93
N ALA A 38 6.94 -1.97 4.38
CA ALA A 38 6.75 -0.83 3.50
C ALA A 38 7.24 0.47 4.14
N ARG A 39 7.32 1.51 3.34
CA ARG A 39 7.58 2.89 3.78
C ARG A 39 6.53 3.83 3.20
N VAL A 40 5.98 4.66 4.07
CA VAL A 40 5.08 5.77 3.72
C VAL A 40 5.90 7.05 3.57
N GLU A 41 5.55 7.81 2.54
CA GLU A 41 5.94 9.20 2.33
C GLU A 41 4.66 10.00 2.03
N ARG A 42 4.31 10.93 2.92
CA ARG A 42 3.18 11.83 2.76
C ARG A 42 3.52 12.86 1.71
N LEU A 43 2.62 13.01 0.75
CA LEU A 43 2.74 14.01 -0.30
C LEU A 43 1.89 15.24 0.05
N ASP A 44 0.68 15.02 0.56
CA ASP A 44 -0.20 16.04 1.12
C ASP A 44 -1.22 15.43 2.10
N GLU A 45 -2.36 16.10 2.33
CA GLU A 45 -3.44 15.65 3.22
C GLU A 45 -4.22 14.45 2.66
N GLY A 46 -4.31 14.33 1.34
CA GLY A 46 -5.09 13.30 0.66
C GLY A 46 -4.26 12.28 -0.11
N ARG A 47 -2.93 12.45 -0.19
CA ARG A 47 -2.05 11.60 -0.99
C ARG A 47 -0.82 11.15 -0.24
N ILE A 48 -0.51 9.87 -0.39
CA ILE A 48 0.73 9.27 0.10
C ILE A 48 1.38 8.43 -1.00
N ALA A 49 2.71 8.38 -0.99
CA ALA A 49 3.49 7.35 -1.67
C ALA A 49 3.74 6.18 -0.71
N LEU A 50 3.40 4.98 -1.14
CA LEU A 50 3.63 3.74 -0.40
C LEU A 50 4.64 2.87 -1.18
N ARG A 51 5.84 2.70 -0.66
CA ARG A 51 6.84 1.78 -1.19
C ARG A 51 6.73 0.46 -0.44
N ILE A 52 6.27 -0.59 -1.12
CA ILE A 52 6.12 -1.93 -0.55
C ILE A 52 7.34 -2.75 -0.95
N ASP A 53 8.00 -3.36 0.02
CA ASP A 53 9.14 -4.25 -0.19
C ASP A 53 8.74 -5.49 -1.01
N ALA A 54 9.72 -6.23 -1.53
CA ALA A 54 9.42 -7.48 -2.22
C ALA A 54 8.81 -8.49 -1.24
N TYR A 55 7.80 -9.24 -1.68
CA TYR A 55 7.11 -10.25 -0.87
C TYR A 55 6.64 -11.41 -1.75
N ARG A 56 6.08 -12.44 -1.12
CA ARG A 56 5.37 -13.52 -1.81
C ARG A 56 3.92 -13.49 -1.36
N THR A 57 2.99 -13.63 -2.30
CA THR A 57 1.57 -13.85 -1.98
C THR A 57 1.41 -15.19 -1.26
N GLY A 58 0.26 -15.44 -0.62
CA GLY A 58 -0.04 -16.73 0.04
C GLY A 58 -0.03 -17.93 -0.91
N LYS A 59 -0.17 -17.70 -2.23
CA LYS A 59 -0.01 -18.72 -3.28
C LYS A 59 1.44 -18.93 -3.76
N GLY A 60 2.41 -18.24 -3.16
CA GLY A 60 3.83 -18.35 -3.47
C GLY A 60 4.34 -17.46 -4.62
N THR A 61 3.47 -16.70 -5.30
CA THR A 61 3.86 -15.77 -6.38
C THR A 61 4.78 -14.69 -5.85
N ALA A 62 5.96 -14.54 -6.46
CA ALA A 62 6.92 -13.50 -6.10
C ALA A 62 6.50 -12.14 -6.66
N ILE A 63 6.41 -11.14 -5.79
CA ILE A 63 6.14 -9.76 -6.14
C ILE A 63 7.38 -8.93 -5.84
N ALA A 64 7.94 -8.30 -6.87
CA ALA A 64 9.05 -7.36 -6.71
C ALA A 64 8.60 -6.10 -5.95
N GLN A 65 9.55 -5.42 -5.31
CA GLN A 65 9.33 -4.12 -4.66
C GLN A 65 8.70 -3.15 -5.66
N LYS A 66 7.63 -2.46 -5.24
CA LYS A 66 6.93 -1.47 -6.06
C LYS A 66 6.52 -0.28 -5.20
N SER A 67 6.45 0.90 -5.83
CA SER A 67 5.92 2.11 -5.22
C SER A 67 4.56 2.46 -5.83
N TRP A 68 3.66 2.94 -4.99
CA TRP A 68 2.27 3.21 -5.33
C TRP A 68 1.84 4.58 -4.81
N LEU A 69 1.08 5.32 -5.62
CA LEU A 69 0.35 6.48 -5.15
C LEU A 69 -0.97 6.01 -4.57
N LEU A 70 -1.26 6.37 -3.32
CA LEU A 70 -2.55 6.16 -2.68
C LEU A 70 -3.26 7.50 -2.51
N GLU A 71 -4.56 7.49 -2.76
CA GLU A 71 -5.45 8.63 -2.60
C GLU A 71 -6.51 8.33 -1.53
N ASN A 72 -6.67 9.25 -0.60
CA ASN A 72 -7.67 9.22 0.45
C ASN A 72 -9.07 9.38 -0.17
N ARG A 73 -10.01 8.54 0.27
CA ARG A 73 -11.42 8.50 -0.18
C ARG A 73 -12.39 8.81 0.97
N GLY A 74 -11.89 9.45 2.03
CA GLY A 74 -12.60 9.80 3.25
C GLY A 74 -12.45 8.73 4.34
N GLU A 75 -12.47 9.18 5.59
CA GLU A 75 -12.34 8.33 6.79
C GLU A 75 -11.03 7.51 6.74
N ASP A 76 -11.15 6.19 6.81
CA ASP A 76 -10.06 5.21 6.77
C ASP A 76 -9.87 4.60 5.36
N ARG A 77 -10.65 5.05 4.36
CA ARG A 77 -10.64 4.48 3.02
C ARG A 77 -9.63 5.17 2.12
N TRP A 78 -8.85 4.37 1.44
CA TRP A 78 -7.86 4.77 0.46
C TRP A 78 -8.00 3.94 -0.81
N ARG A 79 -7.41 4.42 -1.90
CA ARG A 79 -7.34 3.68 -3.15
C ARG A 79 -5.96 3.80 -3.76
N VAL A 80 -5.42 2.68 -4.24
CA VAL A 80 -4.22 2.71 -5.09
C VAL A 80 -4.60 3.43 -6.39
N SER A 81 -4.01 4.60 -6.64
CA SER A 81 -4.30 5.42 -7.81
C SER A 81 -3.49 4.98 -9.02
N ARG A 82 -2.16 4.91 -8.87
CA ARG A 82 -1.24 4.46 -9.93
C ARG A 82 0.07 3.93 -9.35
N ARG A 83 0.84 3.24 -10.20
CA ARG A 83 2.23 2.91 -9.90
C ARG A 83 3.07 4.18 -9.94
N LEU A 84 3.99 4.31 -8.99
CA LEU A 84 5.08 5.27 -9.04
C LEU A 84 6.29 4.51 -9.57
N ASP A 85 6.73 4.86 -10.78
CA ASP A 85 8.01 4.40 -11.26
C ASP A 85 9.10 5.09 -10.43
N ARG A 86 10.10 4.33 -10.01
CA ARG A 86 11.34 4.91 -9.51
C ARG A 86 12.14 5.30 -10.76
N ASP A 87 12.49 6.57 -10.88
CA ASP A 87 13.73 6.96 -11.58
C ASP A 87 14.93 6.28 -10.93
#